data_AF-A0A9D8DEL9-F1
#
_entry.id   AF-A0A9D8DEL9-F1
#
_cell.length_a   1.000
_cell.length_b   1.000
_cell.length_c   1.000
_cell.angle_alpha   90.00
_cell.angle_beta   90.00
_cell.angle_gamma   90.00
#
_symmetry.space_group_name_H-M   'P 1'
#
loop_
_entity.id
_entity.type
_entity.pdbx_description
1 polymer ?
#
loop_
_entity_poly.entity_id
_entity_poly.type
_entity_poly.pdbx_seq_one_letter_code
_entity_poly.pdbx_strand_id
1 'polypeptide(L)'
;MASERERSVLARVRSVPEGYVTTYGAVSPGSPRFAGAVLAHTAEDVPWQRVVRADGSLAQGARQRALLEAEGVPFRGSRVDLGEALIPPEALTSRPNDDK
;
A
#
# COMPACT_ATOMS: atom_id res chain seq x y z
N MET A 1 4.31 -14.88 -16.28
CA MET A 1 4.84 -13.51 -16.16
C MET A 1 3.71 -12.61 -15.67
N ALA A 2 3.98 -11.74 -14.69
CA ALA A 2 2.97 -10.82 -14.20
C ALA A 2 2.49 -9.89 -15.33
N SER A 3 1.20 -9.55 -15.37
CA SER A 3 0.68 -8.61 -16.37
C SER A 3 1.25 -7.21 -16.16
N GLU A 4 1.21 -6.35 -17.19
CA GLU A 4 1.63 -4.95 -17.05
C GLU A 4 0.85 -4.21 -15.96
N ARG A 5 -0.43 -4.55 -15.82
CA ARG A 5 -1.31 -4.01 -14.78
C ARG A 5 -0.88 -4.44 -13.37
N GLU A 6 -0.46 -5.70 -13.20
CA GLU A 6 0.07 -6.20 -11.93
C GLU A 6 1.37 -5.49 -11.56
N ARG A 7 2.30 -5.38 -12.53
CA ARG A 7 3.57 -4.66 -12.34
C ARG A 7 3.34 -3.21 -11.93
N SER A 8 2.36 -2.53 -12.53
CA SER A 8 2.00 -1.15 -12.17
C SER A 8 1.48 -1.03 -10.74
N VAL A 9 0.67 -1.98 -10.26
CA VAL A 9 0.24 -2.03 -8.85
C VAL A 9 1.44 -2.20 -7.93
N LEU A 10 2.33 -3.17 -8.21
CA LEU A 10 3.49 -3.45 -7.37
C LEU A 10 4.48 -2.27 -7.34
N ALA A 11 4.69 -1.59 -8.47
CA ALA A 11 5.51 -0.38 -8.53
C ALA A 11 4.93 0.75 -7.65
N ARG A 12 3.61 1.00 -7.73
CA ARG A 12 2.94 1.99 -6.89
C ARG A 12 3.03 1.67 -5.40
N VAL A 13 2.96 0.39 -5.04
CA VAL A 13 3.11 -0.07 -3.65
C VAL A 13 4.54 0.20 -3.15
N ARG A 14 5.55 -0.11 -3.98
CA ARG A 14 6.96 0.17 -3.66
C ARG A 14 7.28 1.64 -3.49
N SER A 15 6.58 2.53 -4.21
CA SER A 15 6.83 3.97 -4.12
C SER A 15 6.31 4.60 -2.82
N VAL A 16 5.59 3.87 -1.97
CA VAL A 16 5.12 4.39 -0.68
C VAL A 16 6.29 4.37 0.31
N PRO A 17 6.76 5.53 0.80
CA PRO A 17 7.86 5.60 1.76
C PRO A 17 7.47 5.01 3.12
N GLU A 18 8.48 4.65 3.91
CA GLU A 18 8.31 4.24 5.31
C GLU A 18 7.66 5.36 6.13
N GLY A 19 6.79 5.00 7.08
CA GLY A 19 6.02 5.94 7.88
C GLY A 19 4.76 6.47 7.20
N TYR A 20 4.52 6.08 5.95
CA TYR A 20 3.35 6.47 5.18
C TYR A 20 2.56 5.26 4.66
N VAL A 21 1.31 5.52 4.30
CA VAL A 21 0.40 4.54 3.71
C VAL A 21 -0.23 5.09 2.44
N THR A 22 -0.81 4.19 1.65
CA THR A 22 -1.77 4.53 0.61
C THR A 22 -2.97 3.59 0.66
N THR A 23 -3.92 3.74 -0.25
CA THR A 23 -5.14 2.92 -0.28
C THR A 23 -5.15 1.94 -1.45
N TYR A 24 -5.90 0.84 -1.32
CA TYR A 24 -6.12 -0.10 -2.42
C TYR A 24 -6.66 0.58 -3.69
N GLY A 25 -7.51 1.60 -3.52
CA GLY A 25 -8.04 2.37 -4.65
C GLY A 25 -6.99 3.27 -5.31
N ALA A 26 -5.99 3.75 -4.55
CA ALA A 26 -4.91 4.57 -5.08
C ALA A 26 -3.92 3.76 -5.92
N VAL A 27 -3.59 2.54 -5.49
CA VAL A 27 -2.66 1.66 -6.23
C VAL A 27 -3.32 0.99 -7.43
N SER A 28 -4.66 0.86 -7.45
CA SER A 28 -5.43 0.40 -8.61
C SER A 28 -6.75 1.19 -8.76
N PRO A 29 -6.70 2.38 -9.38
CA PRO A 29 -7.87 3.22 -9.60
C PRO A 29 -8.99 2.47 -10.34
N GLY A 30 -10.21 2.57 -9.81
CA GLY A 30 -11.39 1.86 -10.33
C GLY A 30 -11.38 0.33 -10.10
N SER A 31 -10.36 -0.23 -9.46
CA SER A 31 -10.27 -1.68 -9.21
C SER A 31 -9.50 -2.05 -7.93
N PRO A 32 -9.92 -1.56 -6.74
CA PRO A 32 -9.23 -1.84 -5.48
C PRO A 32 -9.14 -3.35 -5.14
N ARG A 33 -10.13 -4.14 -5.55
CA ARG A 33 -10.11 -5.61 -5.36
C ARG A 33 -9.02 -6.28 -6.20
N PHE A 34 -8.71 -5.73 -7.38
CA PHE A 34 -7.60 -6.22 -8.19
C PHE A 34 -6.27 -6.01 -7.47
N ALA A 35 -6.02 -4.81 -6.90
CA ALA A 35 -4.84 -4.59 -6.05
C ALA A 35 -4.75 -5.57 -4.88
N GLY A 36 -5.87 -5.84 -4.20
CA GLY A 36 -5.93 -6.85 -3.15
C GLY A 36 -5.53 -8.25 -3.63
N ALA A 37 -6.02 -8.68 -4.80
CA ALA A 37 -5.65 -9.96 -5.39
C ALA A 37 -4.16 -10.02 -5.77
N VAL A 38 -3.62 -8.94 -6.35
CA VAL A 38 -2.19 -8.84 -6.68
C VAL A 38 -1.32 -8.99 -5.43
N LEU A 39 -1.64 -8.24 -4.37
CA LEU A 39 -0.86 -8.30 -3.12
C LEU A 39 -1.02 -9.64 -2.37
N ALA A 40 -2.15 -10.33 -2.53
CA ALA A 40 -2.36 -11.64 -1.91
C ALA A 40 -1.61 -12.78 -2.62
N HIS A 41 -1.29 -12.61 -3.91
CA HIS A 41 -0.71 -13.68 -4.74
C HIS A 41 0.69 -13.38 -5.27
N THR A 42 1.21 -12.17 -5.06
CA THR A 42 2.58 -11.82 -5.46
C THR A 42 3.60 -12.62 -4.65
N ALA A 43 4.65 -13.09 -5.33
CA ALA A 43 5.85 -13.65 -4.70
C ALA A 43 6.94 -12.60 -4.48
N GLU A 44 6.73 -11.37 -4.97
CA GLU A 44 7.68 -10.28 -4.84
C GLU A 44 7.62 -9.69 -3.42
N ASP A 45 8.78 -9.38 -2.85
CA ASP A 45 8.86 -8.64 -1.59
C ASP A 45 8.51 -7.16 -1.85
N VAL A 46 7.34 -6.76 -1.37
CA VAL A 46 6.80 -5.40 -1.48
C VAL A 46 6.21 -4.98 -0.14
N PRO A 47 6.20 -3.68 0.20
CA PRO A 47 5.69 -3.20 1.48
C PRO A 47 4.15 -3.21 1.52
N TRP A 48 3.55 -4.40 1.40
CA TRP A 48 2.10 -4.62 1.33
C TRP A 48 1.37 -4.04 2.55
N GLN A 49 2.04 -3.98 3.70
CA GLN A 49 1.49 -3.43 4.94
C GLN A 49 1.08 -1.95 4.78
N ARG A 50 1.75 -1.20 3.87
CA ARG A 50 1.49 0.21 3.60
C ARG A 50 0.22 0.45 2.79
N VAL A 51 -0.50 -0.59 2.38
CA VAL A 51 -1.78 -0.46 1.66
C VAL A 51 -2.95 -0.76 2.60
N VAL A 52 -3.76 0.27 2.87
CA VAL A 52 -4.92 0.20 3.78
C VAL A 52 -6.24 0.39 3.04
N ARG A 53 -7.36 0.20 3.73
CA ARG A 53 -8.69 0.50 3.18
C ARG A 53 -8.89 2.02 3.08
N ALA A 54 -9.87 2.43 2.28
CA ALA A 54 -10.14 3.85 2.02
C ALA A 54 -10.49 4.67 3.28
N ASP A 55 -10.96 4.02 4.35
CA ASP A 55 -11.26 4.65 5.64
C ASP A 55 -10.09 4.57 6.64
N GLY A 56 -8.92 4.07 6.24
CA GLY A 56 -7.75 3.89 7.10
C GLY A 56 -7.79 2.61 7.94
N SER A 57 -8.81 1.76 7.80
CA SER A 57 -8.83 0.47 8.47
C SER A 57 -7.89 -0.55 7.82
N LEU A 58 -7.39 -1.47 8.64
CA LEU A 58 -6.41 -2.47 8.23
C LEU A 58 -7.08 -3.67 7.57
N ALA A 59 -6.45 -4.20 6.51
CA ALA A 59 -6.95 -5.38 5.80
C ALA A 59 -6.47 -6.69 6.43
N GLN A 60 -5.30 -6.70 7.07
CA GLN A 60 -4.64 -7.90 7.63
C GLN A 60 -4.47 -7.83 9.16
N GLY A 61 -5.26 -7.00 9.84
CA GLY A 61 -5.36 -6.98 11.30
C GLY A 61 -4.04 -6.70 12.04
N ALA A 62 -3.77 -7.45 13.11
CA ALA A 62 -2.66 -7.21 14.03
C ALA A 62 -1.27 -7.28 13.37
N ARG A 63 -1.07 -8.20 12.40
CA ARG A 63 0.21 -8.30 11.68
C ARG A 63 0.53 -7.03 10.91
N GLN A 64 -0.46 -6.48 10.20
CA GLN A 64 -0.29 -5.23 9.48
C GLN A 64 -0.06 -4.07 10.44
N ARG A 65 -0.79 -4.04 11.57
CA ARG A 65 -0.62 -3.00 12.58
C ARG A 65 0.81 -2.96 13.12
N ALA A 66 1.34 -4.11 13.54
CA ALA A 66 2.69 -4.19 14.11
C ALA A 66 3.77 -3.72 13.14
N LEU A 67 3.65 -4.04 11.85
CA LEU A 67 4.60 -3.57 10.83
C LEU A 67 4.49 -2.06 10.62
N LEU A 68 3.28 -1.51 10.56
CA LEU A 68 3.06 -0.08 10.40
C LEU A 68 3.53 0.71 11.63
N GLU A 69 3.32 0.19 12.84
CA GLU A 69 3.83 0.80 14.07
C GLU A 69 5.36 0.79 14.12
N ALA A 70 6.01 -0.28 13.63
CA ALA A 70 7.47 -0.34 13.53
C ALA A 70 8.04 0.70 12.56
N GLU A 71 7.27 1.08 11.53
CA GLU A 71 7.61 2.15 10.60
C GLU A 71 7.22 3.55 11.10
N GLY A 72 6.61 3.66 12.30
CA GLY A 72 6.19 4.94 12.88
C GLY A 72 4.90 5.53 12.31
N VAL A 73 4.06 4.72 11.66
CA VAL A 73 2.79 5.19 11.07
C VAL A 73 1.80 5.59 12.18
N PRO A 74 1.21 6.81 12.13
CA PRO A 74 0.27 7.28 13.14
C PRO A 74 -1.10 6.58 13.04
N PHE A 75 -1.73 6.34 14.20
CA PHE A 75 -3.05 5.73 14.31
C PHE A 75 -4.00 6.59 15.15
N ARG A 76 -5.25 6.71 14.69
CA ARG A 76 -6.39 7.19 15.49
C ARG A 76 -7.23 5.99 15.92
N GLY A 77 -6.96 5.49 17.14
CA GLY A 77 -7.56 4.26 17.64
C GLY A 77 -7.11 3.04 16.83
N SER A 78 -8.07 2.35 16.18
CA SER A 78 -7.79 1.14 15.39
C SER A 78 -7.53 1.40 13.90
N ARG A 79 -7.54 2.67 13.46
CA ARG A 79 -7.36 3.07 12.06
C ARG A 79 -6.11 3.93 11.91
N VAL A 80 -5.46 3.85 10.76
CA VAL A 80 -4.38 4.77 10.39
C VAL A 80 -4.92 6.20 10.33
N ASP A 81 -4.15 7.14 10.84
CA ASP A 81 -4.41 8.56 10.64
C ASP A 81 -4.09 8.95 9.19
N LEU A 82 -5.07 8.81 8.29
CA LEU A 82 -4.90 9.20 6.89
C LEU A 82 -4.65 10.70 6.69
N GLY A 83 -5.00 11.56 7.66
CA GLY A 83 -4.73 12.99 7.55
C GLY A 83 -3.24 13.32 7.67
N GLU A 84 -2.48 12.45 8.33
CA GLU A 84 -1.05 12.63 8.59
C GLU A 84 -0.19 11.74 7.67
N ALA A 85 -0.64 10.52 7.38
CA ALA A 85 0.20 9.49 6.76
C ALA A 85 -0.18 9.09 5.32
N LEU A 86 -1.20 9.70 4.70
CA LEU A 86 -1.65 9.28 3.38
C LEU A 86 -0.78 9.85 2.25
N ILE A 87 -0.29 8.96 1.38
CA ILE A 87 0.21 9.30 0.05
C ILE A 87 -0.95 9.23 -0.96
N PRO A 88 -1.27 10.35 -1.65
CA PRO A 88 -2.36 10.39 -2.60
C PRO A 88 -1.98 9.70 -3.93
N PRO A 89 -2.97 9.25 -4.74
CA PRO A 89 -2.73 8.49 -5.97
C PRO A 89 -1.80 9.16 -6.98
N GLU A 90 -1.85 10.49 -7.08
CA GLU A 90 -1.04 11.33 -7.97
C GLU A 90 0.44 11.37 -7.58
N ALA A 91 0.78 11.06 -6.34
CA ALA A 91 2.16 10.98 -5.85
C ALA A 91 2.77 9.57 -6.01
N LEU A 92 1.96 8.56 -6.34
CA LEU A 92 2.44 7.19 -6.52
C LEU A 92 3.08 7.00 -7.89
N THR A 93 4.26 6.37 -7.91
CA THR A 93 5.00 6.11 -9.15
C THR A 93 4.73 4.69 -9.64
N SER A 94 4.33 4.54 -10.91
CA SER A 94 4.10 3.24 -11.55
C SER A 94 5.33 2.66 -12.26
N ARG A 95 6.45 3.39 -12.24
CA ARG A 95 7.76 2.87 -12.66
C ARG A 95 8.42 2.17 -11.47
N PRO A 96 9.03 0.99 -11.65
CA PRO A 96 9.88 0.43 -10.61
C PRO A 96 10.99 1.44 -10.30
N ASN A 97 11.19 1.77 -9.04
CA ASN A 97 12.45 2.41 -8.62
C ASN A 97 13.53 1.36 -8.83
N ASP A 98 14.36 1.53 -9.86
CA ASP A 98 15.53 0.68 -10.13
C ASP A 98 16.69 0.96 -9.15
N ASP A 99 16.39 1.38 -7.93
CA ASP A 99 17.41 1.64 -6.90
C ASP A 99 17.74 0.32 -6.17
N LYS A 100 18.56 -0.51 -6.83
CA LYS A 100 19.85 -1.05 -6.35
C LYS A 100 20.33 -2.25 -7.17
#